data_AF-A0A966HYX6-F1
#
_entry.id   AF-A0A966HYX6-F1
#
_cell.length_a   1.000
_cell.length_b   1.000
_cell.length_c   1.000
_cell.angle_alpha   90.00
_cell.angle_beta   90.00
_cell.angle_gamma   90.00
#
_symmetry.space_group_name_H-M   'P 1'
#
loop_
_entity.id
_entity.type
_entity.pdbx_description
1 polymer ?
#
loop_
_entity_poly.entity_id
_entity_poly.type
_entity_poly.pdbx_seq_one_letter_code
_entity_poly.pdbx_strand_id
1 'polypeptide(L)' 'MSRVPITIEGEIALKDELSKLKFIERPKISEAIAEARAHGDLKENAEYHAAKELQGLMEAKINEIESALSNAQVI' A
#
# COMPACT_ATOMS: atom_id res chain seq x y z
N MET A 1 2.07 -19.16 18.58
CA MET A 1 1.81 -17.78 18.14
C MET A 1 0.41 -17.41 18.59
N SER A 2 0.27 -16.30 19.31
CA SER A 2 -1.03 -15.78 19.77
C SER A 2 -1.71 -15.08 18.59
N ARG A 3 -2.88 -15.54 18.17
CA ARG A 3 -3.66 -14.85 17.13
C ARG A 3 -4.25 -13.56 17.71
N VAL A 4 -4.28 -12.50 16.92
CA VAL A 4 -4.87 -11.21 17.34
C VAL A 4 -6.38 -11.29 17.12
N PRO A 5 -7.21 -11.14 18.16
CA PRO A 5 -8.65 -11.13 17.98
C PRO A 5 -9.09 -9.91 17.18
N ILE A 6 -9.91 -10.12 16.15
CA ILE A 6 -10.53 -9.06 15.35
C ILE A 6 -12.02 -9.37 15.17
N THR A 7 -12.84 -8.33 15.09
CA THR A 7 -14.25 -8.51 14.74
C THR A 7 -14.40 -8.78 13.24
N ILE A 8 -15.52 -9.40 12.85
CA ILE A 8 -15.87 -9.59 11.42
C ILE A 8 -15.86 -8.25 10.67
N GLU A 9 -16.41 -7.19 11.27
CA GLU A 9 -16.42 -5.85 10.69
C GLU A 9 -15.00 -5.29 10.48
N GLY A 10 -14.11 -5.50 11.46
CA GLY A 10 -12.71 -5.10 11.35
C GLY A 10 -11.96 -5.85 10.25
N GLU A 11 -12.20 -7.15 10.10
CA GLU A 11 -11.61 -7.94 9.01
C GLU A 11 -12.09 -7.46 7.64
N ILE A 12 -13.39 -7.18 7.49
CA ILE A 12 -13.95 -6.66 6.25
C ILE A 12 -13.35 -5.30 5.91
N ALA A 13 -13.23 -4.39 6.88
CA ALA A 13 -12.64 -3.07 6.69
C ALA A 13 -11.18 -3.18 6.22
N LEU A 14 -10.37 -4.04 6.86
CA LEU A 14 -8.98 -4.27 6.47
C LEU A 14 -8.87 -4.87 5.06
N LYS A 15 -9.75 -5.79 4.69
CA LYS A 15 -9.79 -6.37 3.33
C LYS A 15 -10.19 -5.36 2.26
N ASP A 16 -11.15 -4.49 2.55
CA ASP A 16 -11.55 -3.41 1.65
C ASP A 16 -10.42 -2.40 1.46
N GLU A 17 -9.79 -1.98 2.56
CA GLU A 17 -8.62 -1.09 2.51
C GLU A 17 -7.46 -1.73 1.74
N LEU A 18 -7.13 -2.99 2.02
CA LEU A 18 -6.11 -3.73 1.29
C LEU A 18 -6.41 -3.81 -0.21
N SER A 19 -7.67 -4.02 -0.57
CA SER A 19 -8.10 -4.09 -1.97
C SER A 19 -7.95 -2.73 -2.66
N LYS A 20 -8.35 -1.63 -2.01
CA LYS A 20 -8.14 -0.27 -2.52
C LYS A 20 -6.66 0.03 -2.72
N LEU A 21 -5.82 -0.30 -1.75
CA LEU A 21 -4.37 -0.09 -1.85
C LEU A 21 -3.76 -0.89 -3.01
N LYS A 22 -4.12 -2.17 -3.16
CA LYS A 22 -3.55 -3.05 -4.20
C LYS A 22 -4.04 -2.77 -5.60
N PHE A 23 -5.34 -2.50 -5.77
CA PHE A 23 -5.96 -2.45 -7.09
C PHE A 23 -6.25 -1.04 -7.60
N ILE A 24 -6.21 -0.04 -6.73
CA ILE A 24 -6.49 1.36 -7.12
C ILE A 24 -5.23 2.20 -6.93
N GLU A 25 -4.69 2.26 -5.70
CA GLU A 25 -3.62 3.20 -5.38
C GLU A 25 -2.26 2.73 -5.92
N ARG A 26 -1.95 1.44 -5.82
CA ARG A 26 -0.67 0.90 -6.32
C ARG A 26 -0.47 1.10 -7.83
N PRO A 27 -1.46 0.84 -8.70
CA PRO A 27 -1.37 1.20 -10.11
C PRO A 27 -1.16 2.70 -10.34
N LYS A 28 -1.94 3.57 -9.67
CA LYS A 28 -1.82 5.03 -9.80
C LYS A 28 -0.42 5.54 -9.45
N ILE A 29 0.16 5.06 -8.35
CA ILE A 29 1.51 5.45 -7.96
C ILE A 29 2.53 4.95 -8.98
N SER A 30 2.35 3.73 -9.51
CA SER A 30 3.21 3.20 -10.58
C SER A 30 3.13 4.04 -11.85
N GLU A 31 1.94 4.51 -12.22
CA GLU A 31 1.74 5.40 -13.37
C GLU A 31 2.40 6.76 -13.13
N ALA A 32 2.22 7.36 -11.95
CA ALA A 32 2.87 8.62 -11.59
C ALA A 32 4.41 8.53 -11.64
N ILE A 33 4.98 7.41 -11.17
CA ILE A 33 6.43 7.16 -11.28
C ILE A 33 6.86 7.04 -12.75
N ALA A 34 6.06 6.37 -13.58
CA ALA A 34 6.35 6.19 -15.00
C ALA A 34 6.28 7.53 -15.76
N GLU A 35 5.28 8.36 -15.46
CA GLU A 35 5.14 9.71 -16.01
C GLU A 35 6.30 10.60 -15.57
N ALA A 36 6.59 10.67 -14.28
CA ALA A 36 7.73 11.43 -13.76
C ALA A 36 9.07 10.97 -14.40
N ARG A 37 9.22 9.67 -14.67
CA ARG A 37 10.40 9.13 -15.37
C ARG A 37 10.50 9.58 -16.83
N ALA A 38 9.38 9.86 -17.49
CA ALA A 38 9.38 10.34 -18.88
C ALA A 38 9.83 11.81 -19.01
N HIS A 39 9.80 12.59 -17.92
CA HIS A 39 10.12 14.02 -17.92
C HIS A 39 11.62 14.37 -17.92
N GLY A 40 12.53 13.39 -18.01
CA GLY A 40 13.96 13.64 -18.22
C GLY A 40 14.84 13.29 -17.01
N ASP A 41 15.64 14.24 -16.52
CA ASP A 41 16.66 13.97 -15.51
C ASP A 41 16.05 13.54 -14.16
N LEU A 42 16.20 12.25 -13.84
CA LEU A 42 15.67 11.66 -12.61
C LEU A 42 16.39 12.11 -11.34
N LYS A 43 17.59 12.69 -11.47
CA LYS A 43 18.42 13.05 -10.33
C LYS A 43 17.84 14.28 -9.63
N GLU A 44 17.31 15.22 -10.40
CA GLU A 44 16.69 16.45 -9.89
C GLU A 44 15.15 16.41 -9.87
N ASN A 45 14.53 15.38 -10.44
CA ASN A 45 13.07 15.27 -10.49
C ASN A 45 12.47 14.98 -9.09
N ALA A 46 12.02 16.04 -8.42
CA ALA A 46 11.38 15.98 -7.11
C ALA A 46 10.08 15.14 -7.12
N GLU A 47 9.30 15.17 -8.20
CA GLU A 47 8.05 14.41 -8.33
C GLU A 47 8.33 12.90 -8.40
N TYR A 48 9.41 12.49 -9.08
CA TYR A 48 9.86 11.10 -9.12
C TYR A 48 10.25 10.59 -7.73
N HIS A 49 11.07 11.37 -6.99
CA HIS A 49 11.48 10.99 -5.63
C HIS A 49 10.28 10.90 -4.69
N ALA A 50 9.39 11.89 -4.72
CA ALA A 50 8.17 11.88 -3.92
C ALA A 50 7.28 10.66 -4.24
N ALA A 51 7.08 10.35 -5.53
CA ALA A 51 6.29 9.20 -5.94
C ALA A 51 6.94 7.87 -5.52
N LYS A 52 8.27 7.78 -5.52
CA LYS A 52 9.02 6.62 -5.00
C LYS A 52 8.91 6.46 -3.48
N GLU A 53 8.92 7.55 -2.72
CA GLU A 53 8.69 7.50 -1.27
C GLU A 53 7.26 7.07 -0.94
N LEU A 54 6.27 7.65 -1.63
CA LEU A 54 4.87 7.25 -1.50
C LEU A 54 4.66 5.76 -1.81
N GLN A 55 5.31 5.24 -2.84
CA GLN A 55 5.32 3.81 -3.14
C GLN A 55 5.83 3.00 -1.95
N GLY A 56 6.96 3.39 -1.34
CA GLY A 56 7.53 2.69 -0.19
C GLY A 56 6.59 2.67 1.02
N LEU A 57 5.99 3.81 1.35
CA LEU A 57 5.03 3.93 2.47
C LEU A 57 3.77 3.08 2.24
N MET A 58 3.25 3.09 1.02
CA MET A 58 2.09 2.28 0.64
C MET A 58 2.41 0.79 0.71
N GLU A 59 3.58 0.35 0.22
CA GLU A 59 4.00 -1.04 0.31
C GLU A 59 4.18 -1.50 1.76
N ALA A 60 4.73 -0.65 2.63
CA ALA A 60 4.83 -0.92 4.06
C ALA A 60 3.45 -1.13 4.69
N LYS A 61 2.47 -0.27 4.35
CA LYS A 61 1.10 -0.38 4.84
C LYS A 61 0.38 -1.63 4.32
N ILE A 62 0.57 -2.00 3.06
CA ILE A 62 0.05 -3.25 2.50
C ILE A 62 0.58 -4.45 3.28
N ASN A 63 1.90 -4.50 3.52
CA ASN A 63 2.52 -5.60 4.28
C ASN A 63 2.01 -5.67 5.73
N GLU A 64 1.80 -4.52 6.38
CA GLU A 64 1.24 -4.46 7.72
C GLU A 64 -0.18 -5.04 7.77
N ILE A 65 -1.05 -4.64 6.84
CA ILE A 65 -2.43 -5.14 6.76
C ILE A 65 -2.46 -6.64 6.42
N GLU A 66 -1.62 -7.10 5.49
CA GLU A 66 -1.51 -8.53 5.16
C GLU A 66 -1.03 -9.37 6.35
N SER A 67 -0.06 -8.86 7.10
CA SER A 67 0.43 -9.48 8.33
C SER A 67 -0.66 -9.53 9.40
N ALA A 68 -1.41 -8.43 9.58
CA ALA A 68 -2.51 -8.36 10.53
C ALA A 68 -3.61 -9.38 10.18
N LEU A 69 -4.04 -9.44 8.91
CA LEU A 69 -5.03 -10.40 8.43
C LEU A 69 -4.55 -11.85 8.54
N SER A 70 -3.26 -12.12 8.29
CA SER A 70 -2.70 -13.48 8.37
C SER A 70 -2.61 -14.00 9.81
N ASN A 71 -2.45 -13.10 10.79
CA ASN A 71 -2.37 -13.43 12.21
C ASN A 71 -3.71 -13.25 12.96
N ALA A 72 -4.76 -12.82 12.28
CA ALA A 72 -6.04 -12.53 12.87
C ALA A 72 -6.81 -13.80 13.27
N GLN A 73 -7.56 -13.70 14.37
CA GLN A 73 -8.61 -14.62 14.75
C GLN A 73 -9.91 -13.84 14.81
N VAL A 74 -10.83 -14.19 13.92
CA VAL A 74 -12.16 -13.59 13.86
C VAL A 74 -12.97 -14.09 15.06
N ILE A 75 -13.54 -13.16 15.84
CA ILE A 75 -14.38 -13.44 17.01
C ILE A 75 -15.75 -12.75 16.93
#